data_AF-A0A210P936-F1
#
_entry.id   AF-A0A210P936-F1
#
_cell.length_a   1.000
_cell.length_b   1.000
_cell.length_c   1.000
_cell.angle_alpha   90.00
_cell.angle_beta   90.00
_cell.angle_gamma   90.00
#
_symmetry.space_group_name_H-M   'P 1'
#
loop_
_entity.id
_entity.type
_entity.pdbx_description
1 polymer ?
#
loop_
_entity_poly.entity_id
_entity_poly.type
_entity_poly.pdbx_seq_one_letter_code
_entity_poly.pdbx_strand_id
1 'polypeptide(L)'
;MKDNKYPYFPDNFLWGGAQAASQADGAYKEDGKGLNSSDVQPYLKGLSNDKIQELETEGMTLAQVKENVKDTTDYFPKRFGIDFYHTYPEDIKLLADMGFKTFRTSLDWSRVFPNGDDAEPNKSALEHYDKMIDCMLSYGIEPIITMNHYETPINITIEYGGWPNRKVIPMFEKFGKTLLDCCQSN
;
A
#
# COMPACT_ATOMS: atom_id res chain seq x y z
N MET A 1 26.75 14.14 -21.39
CA MET A 1 26.55 13.77 -19.97
C MET A 1 27.15 14.88 -19.12
N LYS A 2 26.48 15.37 -18.07
CA LYS A 2 27.00 16.45 -17.21
C LYS A 2 28.19 15.91 -16.40
N ASP A 3 29.21 16.73 -16.15
CA ASP A 3 30.34 16.40 -15.28
C ASP A 3 29.82 16.06 -13.87
N ASN A 4 29.95 14.79 -13.47
CA ASN A 4 29.63 14.36 -12.11
C ASN A 4 30.87 14.52 -11.23
N LYS A 5 30.82 15.48 -10.30
CA LYS A 5 31.91 15.74 -9.33
C LYS A 5 31.93 14.76 -8.15
N TYR A 6 30.99 13.81 -8.10
CA TYR A 6 30.88 12.79 -7.05
C TYR A 6 31.02 11.40 -7.67
N PRO A 7 32.25 10.88 -7.82
CA PRO A 7 32.47 9.56 -8.39
C PRO A 7 32.04 8.40 -7.49
N TYR A 8 31.63 8.67 -6.24
CA TYR A 8 31.26 7.68 -5.25
C TYR A 8 30.00 8.09 -4.48
N PHE A 9 29.29 7.09 -3.97
CA PHE A 9 28.20 7.30 -3.02
C PHE A 9 28.75 7.50 -1.61
N PRO A 10 28.05 8.24 -0.72
CA PRO A 10 28.38 8.30 0.70
C PRO A 10 28.42 6.90 1.34
N ASP A 11 29.25 6.71 2.36
CA ASP A 11 29.37 5.41 3.06
C ASP A 11 28.04 4.94 3.67
N ASN A 12 27.16 5.88 4.02
CA ASN A 12 25.84 5.63 4.58
C ASN A 12 24.71 5.72 3.55
N PHE A 13 25.01 5.55 2.26
CA PHE A 13 23.98 5.56 1.22
C PHE A 13 22.99 4.40 1.42
N LEU A 14 21.70 4.73 1.46
CA LEU A 14 20.60 3.79 1.71
C LEU A 14 20.27 2.99 0.44
N TRP A 15 21.11 2.01 0.11
CA TRP A 15 20.79 1.03 -0.92
C TRP A 15 19.62 0.16 -0.48
N GLY A 16 18.68 -0.08 -1.38
CA GLY A 16 17.48 -0.82 -1.05
C GLY A 16 16.58 -1.07 -2.24
N GLY A 17 15.33 -1.40 -1.95
CA GLY A 17 14.28 -1.64 -2.92
C GLY A 17 12.98 -0.99 -2.47
N ALA A 18 11.99 -0.99 -3.37
CA ALA A 18 10.69 -0.40 -3.11
C ALA A 18 9.56 -1.30 -3.62
N GLN A 19 8.48 -1.35 -2.85
CA GLN A 19 7.20 -1.88 -3.26
C GLN A 19 6.04 -0.98 -2.77
N ALA A 20 4.81 -1.36 -3.07
CA ALA A 20 3.60 -0.82 -2.48
C ALA A 20 2.75 -1.96 -1.93
N ALA A 21 2.07 -1.75 -0.79
CA ALA A 21 1.20 -2.74 -0.17
C ALA A 21 0.12 -3.22 -1.14
N SER A 22 -0.56 -2.28 -1.81
CA SER A 22 -1.52 -2.58 -2.89
C SER A 22 -1.01 -3.51 -3.99
N GLN A 23 0.30 -3.59 -4.23
CA GLN A 23 0.87 -4.42 -5.28
C GLN A 23 1.26 -5.83 -4.79
N ALA A 24 1.62 -5.97 -3.51
CA ALA A 24 2.33 -7.14 -3.01
C ALA A 24 1.62 -7.86 -1.85
N ASP A 25 1.02 -7.12 -0.91
CA ASP A 25 0.52 -7.67 0.35
C ASP A 25 -0.54 -8.75 0.12
N GLY A 26 -1.54 -8.47 -0.71
CA GLY A 26 -2.65 -9.40 -0.92
C GLY A 26 -3.58 -9.48 0.29
N ALA A 27 -3.99 -10.68 0.69
CA ALA A 27 -4.81 -10.94 1.88
C ALA A 27 -6.01 -9.97 2.06
N TYR A 28 -6.74 -9.67 0.98
CA TYR A 28 -7.73 -8.59 0.98
C TYR A 28 -8.93 -8.77 1.91
N LYS A 29 -9.16 -10.00 2.38
CA LYS A 29 -10.27 -10.39 3.26
C LYS A 29 -9.86 -10.58 4.72
N GLU A 30 -8.57 -10.43 5.02
CA GLU A 30 -8.03 -10.77 6.33
C GLU A 30 -8.06 -9.58 7.28
N ASP A 31 -8.18 -9.91 8.56
CA ASP A 31 -8.07 -8.98 9.68
C ASP A 31 -8.93 -7.72 9.55
N GLY A 32 -10.09 -7.81 8.88
CA GLY A 32 -11.02 -6.71 8.75
C GLY A 32 -10.63 -5.63 7.75
N LYS A 33 -9.67 -5.90 6.85
CA LYS A 33 -9.33 -5.00 5.74
C LYS A 33 -10.57 -4.62 4.91
N GLY A 34 -10.72 -3.33 4.62
CA GLY A 34 -11.67 -2.82 3.62
C GLY A 34 -11.11 -2.88 2.20
N LEU A 35 -11.98 -2.77 1.19
CA LEU A 35 -11.50 -2.62 -0.19
C LEU A 35 -10.93 -1.21 -0.41
N ASN A 36 -9.86 -1.11 -1.19
CA ASN A 36 -9.27 0.14 -1.62
C ASN A 36 -9.41 0.35 -3.14
N SER A 37 -8.93 1.49 -3.64
CA SER A 37 -8.92 1.84 -5.06
C SER A 37 -8.19 0.85 -5.97
N SER A 38 -7.22 0.08 -5.46
CA SER A 38 -6.51 -0.96 -6.22
C SER A 38 -7.28 -2.28 -6.25
N ASP A 39 -8.03 -2.63 -5.20
CA ASP A 39 -8.80 -3.88 -5.13
C ASP A 39 -9.98 -3.95 -6.11
N VAL A 40 -10.37 -2.82 -6.67
CA VAL A 40 -11.47 -2.70 -7.64
C VAL A 40 -10.98 -2.68 -9.09
N GLN A 41 -9.68 -2.88 -9.34
CA GLN A 41 -9.10 -2.94 -10.67
C GLN A 41 -9.09 -4.40 -11.19
N PRO A 42 -9.94 -4.75 -12.16
CA PRO A 42 -10.00 -6.12 -12.67
C PRO A 42 -8.79 -6.41 -13.57
N TYR A 43 -8.46 -7.69 -13.70
CA TYR A 43 -7.49 -8.14 -14.69
C TYR A 43 -8.09 -8.03 -16.11
N LEU A 44 -7.53 -7.13 -16.92
CA LEU A 44 -7.97 -6.89 -18.29
C LEU A 44 -7.35 -7.91 -19.27
N LYS A 45 -7.93 -9.12 -19.28
CA LYS A 45 -7.42 -10.25 -20.08
C LYS A 45 -7.39 -9.94 -21.58
N GLY A 46 -6.24 -10.20 -22.20
CA GLY A 46 -6.08 -10.11 -23.66
C GLY A 46 -5.85 -8.71 -24.21
N LEU A 47 -5.71 -7.69 -23.35
CA LEU A 47 -5.32 -6.35 -23.76
C LEU A 47 -3.79 -6.17 -23.71
N SER A 48 -3.26 -5.37 -24.63
CA SER A 48 -1.88 -4.89 -24.58
C SER A 48 -1.68 -3.87 -23.45
N ASN A 49 -0.46 -3.73 -22.95
CA ASN A 49 -0.13 -2.72 -21.93
C ASN A 49 -0.53 -1.30 -22.33
N ASP A 50 -0.34 -0.90 -23.59
CA ASP A 50 -0.73 0.44 -24.06
C ASP A 50 -2.23 0.68 -23.92
N LYS A 51 -3.05 -0.34 -24.23
CA LYS A 51 -4.51 -0.25 -24.10
C LYS A 51 -4.97 -0.27 -22.64
N ILE A 52 -4.28 -1.04 -21.79
CA ILE A 52 -4.53 -1.03 -20.34
C ILE A 52 -4.24 0.36 -19.79
N GLN A 53 -3.10 0.96 -20.15
CA GLN A 53 -2.71 2.29 -19.71
C GLN A 53 -3.71 3.37 -20.14
N GLU A 54 -4.23 3.28 -21.36
CA GLU A 54 -5.29 4.18 -21.85
C GLU A 54 -6.55 4.09 -20.96
N LEU A 55 -7.04 2.88 -20.70
CA LEU A 55 -8.23 2.65 -19.87
C LEU A 55 -8.02 3.08 -18.41
N GLU A 56 -6.85 2.80 -17.84
CA GLU A 56 -6.50 3.25 -16.49
C GLU A 56 -6.42 4.78 -16.38
N THR A 57 -6.02 5.46 -17.46
CA THR A 57 -5.96 6.93 -17.52
C THR A 57 -7.36 7.55 -17.61
N GLU A 58 -8.26 6.92 -18.37
CA GLU A 58 -9.69 7.31 -18.42
C GLU A 58 -10.38 7.08 -17.06
N GLY A 59 -9.95 6.05 -16.34
CA GLY A 59 -10.51 5.66 -15.05
C GLY A 59 -11.85 4.93 -15.17
N MET A 60 -12.43 4.60 -14.02
CA MET A 60 -13.72 3.92 -13.95
C MET A 60 -14.85 4.89 -13.60
N THR A 61 -16.03 4.63 -14.14
CA THR A 61 -17.27 5.26 -13.65
C THR A 61 -17.62 4.75 -12.25
N LEU A 62 -18.41 5.53 -11.49
CA LEU A 62 -18.89 5.11 -10.17
C LEU A 62 -19.73 3.83 -10.23
N ALA A 63 -20.45 3.59 -11.34
CA ALA A 63 -21.22 2.35 -11.54
C ALA A 63 -20.29 1.14 -11.63
N GLN A 64 -19.25 1.21 -12.47
CA GLN A 64 -18.24 0.14 -12.58
C GLN A 64 -17.53 -0.12 -11.26
N VAL A 65 -17.16 0.93 -10.51
CA VAL A 65 -16.59 0.77 -9.17
C VAL A 65 -17.53 -0.02 -8.25
N LYS A 66 -18.82 0.35 -8.21
CA LYS A 66 -19.83 -0.33 -7.38
C LYS A 66 -20.08 -1.76 -7.79
N GLU A 67 -19.93 -2.09 -9.07
CA GLU A 67 -19.98 -3.47 -9.59
C GLU A 67 -18.75 -4.25 -9.13
N ASN A 68 -17.55 -3.73 -9.38
CA ASN A 68 -16.28 -4.38 -9.03
C ASN A 68 -16.13 -4.65 -7.53
N VAL A 69 -16.63 -3.75 -6.67
CA VAL A 69 -16.68 -3.94 -5.21
C VAL A 69 -17.43 -5.21 -4.81
N LYS A 70 -18.48 -5.58 -5.55
CA LYS A 70 -19.34 -6.74 -5.28
C LYS A 70 -18.89 -7.99 -6.03
N ASP A 71 -17.99 -7.83 -6.99
CA ASP A 71 -17.56 -8.91 -7.87
C ASP A 71 -16.67 -9.89 -7.11
N THR A 72 -17.10 -11.14 -7.11
CA THR A 72 -16.38 -12.29 -6.55
C THR A 72 -16.03 -13.34 -7.61
N THR A 73 -16.32 -13.04 -8.87
CA THR A 73 -16.18 -13.92 -10.02
C THR A 73 -14.96 -13.59 -10.86
N ASP A 74 -14.75 -12.32 -11.19
CA ASP A 74 -13.58 -11.89 -11.95
C ASP A 74 -12.32 -11.85 -11.09
N TYR A 75 -11.17 -11.90 -11.76
CA TYR A 75 -9.88 -11.86 -11.11
C TYR A 75 -9.40 -10.42 -10.91
N PHE A 76 -9.15 -10.04 -9.66
CA PHE A 76 -8.60 -8.74 -9.25
C PHE A 76 -7.20 -8.96 -8.68
N PRO A 77 -6.12 -8.80 -9.46
CA PRO A 77 -4.79 -9.25 -9.06
C PRO A 77 -4.31 -8.65 -7.73
N LYS A 78 -4.64 -7.39 -7.49
CA LYS A 78 -4.21 -6.63 -6.29
C LYS A 78 -4.83 -7.15 -4.99
N ARG A 79 -5.95 -7.88 -5.06
CA ARG A 79 -6.56 -8.55 -3.90
C ARG A 79 -5.69 -9.68 -3.35
N PHE A 80 -4.79 -10.22 -4.17
CA PHE A 80 -3.95 -11.38 -3.84
C PHE A 80 -2.47 -11.04 -3.78
N GLY A 81 -2.02 -10.04 -4.55
CA GLY A 81 -0.62 -9.62 -4.57
C GLY A 81 0.32 -10.79 -4.87
N ILE A 82 1.43 -10.84 -4.15
CA ILE A 82 2.32 -12.01 -4.08
C ILE A 82 2.21 -12.73 -2.73
N ASP A 83 1.17 -12.42 -1.95
CA ASP A 83 0.95 -12.91 -0.59
C ASP A 83 1.98 -12.41 0.44
N PHE A 84 2.58 -11.22 0.20
CA PHE A 84 3.57 -10.63 1.10
C PHE A 84 3.04 -10.42 2.53
N TYR A 85 1.72 -10.28 2.69
CA TYR A 85 1.08 -10.24 4.02
C TYR A 85 1.45 -11.44 4.90
N HIS A 86 1.64 -12.62 4.30
CA HIS A 86 2.04 -13.82 5.03
C HIS A 86 3.54 -14.08 4.95
N THR A 87 4.16 -13.78 3.81
CA THR A 87 5.55 -14.17 3.51
C THR A 87 6.60 -13.10 3.80
N TYR A 88 6.21 -11.92 4.32
CA TYR A 88 7.15 -10.86 4.62
C TYR A 88 8.37 -11.30 5.46
N PRO A 89 8.28 -12.23 6.44
CA PRO A 89 9.46 -12.62 7.20
C PRO A 89 10.54 -13.28 6.33
N GLU A 90 10.14 -14.17 5.43
CA GLU A 90 11.03 -14.83 4.47
C GLU A 90 11.51 -13.86 3.40
N ASP A 91 10.63 -13.02 2.88
CA ASP A 91 10.95 -12.06 1.83
C ASP A 91 11.93 -10.99 2.33
N ILE A 92 11.71 -10.43 3.53
CA ILE A 92 12.63 -9.45 4.15
C ILE A 92 13.99 -10.08 4.42
N LYS A 93 14.05 -11.36 4.81
CA LYS A 93 15.32 -12.07 4.95
C LYS A 93 16.09 -12.11 3.64
N LEU A 94 15.43 -12.37 2.50
CA LEU A 94 16.07 -12.33 1.18
C LEU A 94 16.60 -10.93 0.85
N LEU A 95 15.87 -9.87 1.22
CA LEU A 95 16.34 -8.49 1.07
C LEU A 95 17.60 -8.22 1.92
N ALA A 96 17.63 -8.74 3.15
CA ALA A 96 18.78 -8.65 4.04
C ALA A 96 20.00 -9.39 3.48
N ASP A 97 19.81 -10.59 2.93
CA ASP A 97 20.86 -11.39 2.30
C ASP A 97 21.48 -10.68 1.07
N MET A 98 20.70 -9.84 0.37
CA MET A 98 21.19 -8.96 -0.70
C MET A 98 21.94 -7.71 -0.19
N GLY A 99 21.97 -7.47 1.13
CA GLY A 99 22.66 -6.36 1.76
C GLY A 99 21.87 -5.05 1.78
N PHE A 100 20.54 -5.10 1.69
CA PHE A 100 19.70 -3.90 1.78
C PHE A 100 19.96 -3.15 3.08
N LYS A 101 20.00 -1.82 2.97
CA LYS A 101 20.06 -0.86 4.09
C LYS A 101 18.71 -0.23 4.35
N THR A 102 17.85 -0.21 3.34
CA THR A 102 16.48 0.27 3.46
C THR A 102 15.53 -0.56 2.63
N PHE A 103 14.27 -0.57 3.03
CA PHE A 103 13.18 -1.08 2.21
C PHE A 103 12.01 -0.12 2.27
N ARG A 104 11.58 0.35 1.09
CA ARG A 104 10.42 1.23 0.97
C ARG A 104 9.16 0.42 0.72
N THR A 105 8.16 0.58 1.57
CA THR A 105 6.82 0.04 1.34
C THR A 105 5.75 1.08 1.69
N SER A 106 4.48 0.72 1.59
CA SER A 106 3.36 1.50 2.13
C SER A 106 2.61 0.71 3.19
N LEU A 107 1.84 1.41 4.02
CA LEU A 107 0.87 0.79 4.91
C LEU A 107 -0.51 1.09 4.33
N ASP A 108 -1.26 0.04 4.00
CA ASP A 108 -2.56 0.17 3.38
C ASP A 108 -3.56 0.86 4.31
N TRP A 109 -4.03 2.05 3.90
CA TRP A 109 -5.02 2.83 4.63
C TRP A 109 -6.30 2.03 4.87
N SER A 110 -6.74 1.21 3.91
CA SER A 110 -7.93 0.36 4.08
C SER A 110 -7.73 -0.81 5.03
N ARG A 111 -6.50 -1.13 5.46
CA ARG A 111 -6.30 -2.02 6.60
C ARG A 111 -6.52 -1.29 7.91
N VAL A 112 -5.97 -0.08 8.05
CA VAL A 112 -6.00 0.68 9.30
C VAL A 112 -7.35 1.36 9.54
N PHE A 113 -7.96 1.94 8.50
CA PHE A 113 -9.31 2.52 8.52
C PHE A 113 -10.08 1.94 7.32
N PRO A 114 -10.78 0.80 7.47
CA PRO A 114 -11.43 0.08 6.38
C PRO A 114 -12.36 0.90 5.49
N ASN A 115 -13.08 1.85 6.07
CA ASN A 115 -13.98 2.76 5.37
C ASN A 115 -13.37 4.17 5.22
N GLY A 116 -12.24 4.43 5.89
CA GLY A 116 -11.54 5.71 5.89
C GLY A 116 -12.13 6.73 6.87
N ASP A 117 -13.43 6.65 7.14
CA ASP A 117 -14.17 7.46 8.10
C ASP A 117 -14.43 6.74 9.44
N ASP A 118 -13.80 5.59 9.66
CA ASP A 118 -14.01 4.80 10.89
C ASP A 118 -13.59 5.59 12.14
N ALA A 119 -14.35 5.40 13.22
CA ALA A 119 -14.12 6.10 14.48
C ALA A 119 -12.82 5.69 15.18
N GLU A 120 -12.37 4.44 15.00
CA GLU A 120 -11.15 3.91 15.61
C GLU A 120 -10.37 3.10 14.57
N PRO A 121 -9.03 3.03 14.68
CA PRO A 121 -8.24 2.21 13.78
C PRO A 121 -8.46 0.72 14.06
N ASN A 122 -8.22 -0.07 13.04
CA ASN A 122 -8.16 -1.52 13.13
C ASN A 122 -6.87 -1.97 13.84
N LYS A 123 -7.03 -2.53 15.03
CA LYS A 123 -5.90 -2.97 15.87
C LYS A 123 -5.09 -4.10 15.24
N SER A 124 -5.74 -5.06 14.60
CA SER A 124 -5.05 -6.19 13.96
C SER A 124 -4.11 -5.73 12.84
N ALA A 125 -4.53 -4.70 12.08
CA ALA A 125 -3.67 -4.09 11.07
C ALA A 125 -2.43 -3.41 11.67
N LEU A 126 -2.61 -2.67 12.77
CA LEU A 126 -1.49 -2.01 13.45
C LEU A 126 -0.50 -3.05 13.99
N GLU A 127 -1.00 -4.09 14.67
CA GLU A 127 -0.15 -5.18 15.18
C GLU A 127 0.59 -5.93 14.07
N HIS A 128 -0.03 -6.10 12.90
CA HIS A 128 0.63 -6.70 11.74
C HIS A 128 1.78 -5.83 11.24
N TYR A 129 1.54 -4.52 11.04
CA TYR A 129 2.55 -3.61 10.54
C TYR A 129 3.69 -3.38 11.54
N ASP A 130 3.42 -3.37 12.84
CA ASP A 130 4.46 -3.32 13.88
C ASP A 130 5.40 -4.53 13.73
N LYS A 131 4.86 -5.75 13.61
CA LYS A 131 5.67 -6.96 13.42
C LYS A 131 6.48 -6.94 12.12
N MET A 132 5.91 -6.41 11.05
CA MET A 132 6.60 -6.26 9.76
C MET A 132 7.76 -5.26 9.87
N ILE A 133 7.54 -4.11 10.52
CA ILE A 133 8.57 -3.10 10.78
C ILE A 133 9.67 -3.67 11.69
N ASP A 134 9.30 -4.34 12.78
CA ASP A 134 10.23 -5.02 13.69
C ASP A 134 11.08 -6.05 12.94
N CYS A 135 10.47 -6.79 11.99
CA CYS A 135 11.20 -7.72 11.14
C CYS A 135 12.26 -7.01 10.30
N MET A 136 11.93 -5.89 9.64
CA MET A 136 12.93 -5.09 8.90
C MET A 136 14.06 -4.62 9.81
N LEU A 137 13.72 -4.04 10.95
CA LEU A 137 14.69 -3.51 11.91
C LEU A 137 15.60 -4.61 12.48
N SER A 138 15.07 -5.81 12.71
CA SER A 138 15.86 -6.95 13.19
C SER A 138 16.97 -7.39 12.24
N TYR A 139 16.82 -7.11 10.93
CA TYR A 139 17.83 -7.33 9.90
C TYR A 139 18.68 -6.09 9.60
N GLY A 140 18.50 -4.99 10.34
CA GLY A 140 19.20 -3.73 10.10
C GLY A 140 18.75 -3.01 8.82
N ILE A 141 17.51 -3.26 8.38
CA ILE A 141 16.89 -2.59 7.24
C ILE A 141 16.05 -1.43 7.78
N GLU A 142 16.39 -0.21 7.38
CA GLU A 142 15.63 1.00 7.73
C GLU A 142 14.34 1.08 6.91
N PRO A 143 13.15 1.04 7.53
CA PRO A 143 11.89 1.12 6.80
C PRO A 143 11.64 2.54 6.28
N ILE A 144 11.29 2.66 4.99
CA ILE A 144 10.76 3.91 4.42
C ILE A 144 9.28 3.70 4.12
N ILE A 145 8.42 4.35 4.90
CA ILE A 145 6.98 4.15 4.81
C ILE A 145 6.31 5.26 4.00
N THR A 146 5.58 4.85 2.97
CA THR A 146 4.67 5.72 2.20
C THR A 146 3.26 5.59 2.78
N MET A 147 2.64 6.67 3.24
CA MET A 147 1.31 6.60 3.85
C MET A 147 0.19 6.31 2.83
N ASN A 148 0.19 6.95 1.67
CA ASN A 148 -0.82 6.71 0.64
C ASN A 148 -0.15 6.38 -0.70
N HIS A 149 -0.37 5.16 -1.20
CA HIS A 149 0.26 4.64 -2.40
C HIS A 149 -0.76 3.89 -3.29
N TYR A 150 -1.72 4.66 -3.82
CA TYR A 150 -2.79 4.18 -4.71
C TYR A 150 -3.82 3.23 -4.03
N GLU A 151 -3.99 3.36 -2.73
CA GLU A 151 -4.79 2.46 -1.88
C GLU A 151 -5.72 3.21 -0.91
N THR A 152 -6.35 4.27 -1.41
CA THR A 152 -7.39 4.98 -0.65
C THR A 152 -8.60 4.05 -0.44
N PRO A 153 -9.18 3.94 0.78
CA PRO A 153 -10.39 3.17 1.03
C PRO A 153 -11.50 3.50 0.02
N ILE A 154 -12.12 2.48 -0.57
CA ILE A 154 -13.05 2.69 -1.67
C ILE A 154 -14.32 3.44 -1.24
N ASN A 155 -14.70 3.31 0.03
CA ASN A 155 -15.80 4.05 0.65
C ASN A 155 -15.63 5.56 0.49
N ILE A 156 -14.40 6.09 0.56
CA ILE A 156 -14.10 7.51 0.32
C ILE A 156 -14.53 7.95 -1.09
N THR A 157 -14.32 7.09 -2.10
CA THR A 157 -14.77 7.37 -3.46
C THR A 157 -16.30 7.30 -3.56
N ILE A 158 -16.91 6.29 -2.97
CA ILE A 158 -18.34 6.00 -3.10
C ILE A 158 -19.22 7.03 -2.38
N GLU A 159 -18.87 7.37 -1.14
CA GLU A 159 -19.69 8.23 -0.28
C GLU A 159 -19.31 9.71 -0.35
N TYR A 160 -18.03 10.00 -0.63
CA TYR A 160 -17.51 11.37 -0.60
C TYR A 160 -17.07 11.89 -1.96
N GLY A 161 -16.99 11.06 -2.99
CA GLY A 161 -16.49 11.47 -4.31
C GLY A 161 -14.97 11.64 -4.36
N GLY A 162 -14.24 11.05 -3.40
CA GLY A 162 -12.76 11.05 -3.40
C GLY A 162 -12.12 12.33 -2.86
N TRP A 163 -10.84 12.48 -3.19
CA TRP A 163 -9.97 13.60 -2.77
C TRP A 163 -10.46 15.03 -3.06
N PRO A 164 -11.31 15.30 -4.07
CA PRO A 164 -11.92 16.63 -4.22
C PRO A 164 -12.78 17.07 -3.03
N ASN A 165 -13.26 16.13 -2.21
CA ASN A 165 -14.08 16.44 -1.05
C ASN A 165 -13.20 16.78 0.17
N ARG A 166 -13.36 17.99 0.70
CA ARG A 166 -12.59 18.47 1.86
C ARG A 166 -12.74 17.62 3.12
N LYS A 167 -13.81 16.81 3.23
CA LYS A 167 -13.99 15.87 4.34
C LYS A 167 -12.93 14.76 4.36
N VAL A 168 -12.24 14.50 3.25
CA VAL A 168 -11.18 13.48 3.17
C VAL A 168 -9.89 13.93 3.87
N ILE A 169 -9.66 15.24 3.97
CA ILE A 169 -8.47 15.79 4.64
C ILE A 169 -8.35 15.30 6.09
N PRO A 170 -9.35 15.50 6.97
CA PRO A 170 -9.25 15.02 8.35
C PRO A 170 -9.20 13.49 8.47
N MET A 171 -9.76 12.75 7.50
CA MET A 171 -9.64 11.28 7.46
C MET A 171 -8.19 10.86 7.23
N PHE A 172 -7.52 11.50 6.26
CA PHE A 172 -6.11 11.22 5.97
C PHE A 172 -5.19 11.70 7.10
N GLU A 173 -5.45 12.88 7.68
CA GLU A 173 -4.70 13.38 8.84
C GLU A 173 -4.80 12.42 10.03
N LYS A 174 -6.00 11.90 10.30
CA LYS A 174 -6.21 10.90 11.35
C LYS A 174 -5.39 9.64 11.09
N PHE A 175 -5.45 9.11 9.87
CA PHE A 175 -4.66 7.96 9.47
C PHE A 175 -3.15 8.20 9.63
N GLY A 176 -2.64 9.32 9.11
CA GLY A 176 -1.23 9.69 9.25
C GLY A 176 -0.81 9.87 10.71
N LYS A 177 -1.66 10.50 11.54
CA LYS A 177 -1.42 10.64 12.98
C LYS A 177 -1.35 9.29 13.68
N THR A 178 -2.29 8.38 13.40
CA THR A 178 -2.26 7.03 13.97
C THR A 178 -0.95 6.31 13.64
N LEU A 179 -0.49 6.36 12.39
CA LEU A 179 0.78 5.73 12.01
C LEU A 179 1.98 6.35 12.73
N LEU A 180 2.05 7.69 12.79
CA LEU A 180 3.15 8.39 13.46
C LEU A 180 3.17 8.14 14.97
N ASP A 181 2.01 8.09 15.62
CA ASP A 181 1.91 7.84 17.06
C ASP A 181 2.28 6.37 17.39
N CYS A 182 1.92 5.41 16.53
CA CYS A 182 2.30 3.99 16.72
C CYS A 182 3.81 3.77 16.55
N CYS A 183 4.42 4.35 15.51
CA CYS A 183 5.84 4.15 15.20
C CYS A 183 6.82 4.97 16.07
N GLN A 184 6.34 5.73 17.06
CA GLN A 184 7.18 6.50 17.99
C GLN A 184 7.53 5.78 19.30
N SER A 185 7.09 4.53 19.48
CA SER A 185 7.33 3.77 20.71
C SER A 185 8.75 3.20 20.74
N ASN A 186 9.68 3.96 21.34
CA ASN A 186 10.96 3.47 21.90
C ASN A 186 10.89 3.52 23.42
#